data_AF-V6DLE5-F1
#
_entry.id   AF-V6DLE5-F1
#
_cell.length_a   1.000
_cell.length_b   1.000
_cell.length_c   1.000
_cell.angle_alpha   90.00
_cell.angle_beta   90.00
_cell.angle_gamma   90.00
#
_symmetry.space_group_name_H-M   'P 1'
#
loop_
_entity.id
_entity.type
_entity.pdbx_description
1 polymer ?
#
loop_
_entity_poly.entity_id
_entity_poly.type
_entity_poly.pdbx_seq_one_letter_code
_entity_poly.pdbx_strand_id
1 'polypeptide(L)'
;MDSKQKLDQDTNNIANLYSNLEDKIFSEIIKVLQRGHYEDVTQDNVIQWQAQQLSQMGALTKRVIDLMADFDGISPSEIETILKQDGYEILDEVSQELKYSGQVSQPISDESFNMLDSMVRQTTDTLNNTINQTLLSRNYGVNPVMRTYQEILKRSTIETVTGLKTHDRAVKDAIYQQLDKGIEVMRDKSGRAWSLEGYTRMVLTTTFNRTYNDLRTKRMQEFGQVLCLMSSHPNSREACAYIQGKVVNIVPTDDPNYNDKYDSIYNHGYGEPAGTLGINCRHKLFPFTPGVNVNNMTQYNPKEAIRNGNLRQKQRYYERSIRDAKKRLKIAEELEDEQMITRTKTLISARQKKLREYIKETNKMYGSKRDILTRDYDREQITYRKKKLDQSDKTESQKHVEAKIKSGQWGTKINPEKQAPHMESTKLEGKSYLYDSEDPQELLDKYAGKGKLNKNKNGFGNKETVHVDHIVGVDYNSGKETDWIKIHYSKKRIHIVPIKHDVEHEE
;
A
#
# COMPACT_ATOMS: atom_id res chain seq x y z
N MET A 1 -11.10 9.87 -10.32
CA MET A 1 -10.71 8.48 -9.99
C MET A 1 -11.61 8.05 -8.85
N ASP A 2 -12.28 6.91 -8.94
CA ASP A 2 -13.08 6.42 -7.80
C ASP A 2 -12.17 5.88 -6.67
N SER A 3 -12.70 5.68 -5.46
CA SER A 3 -11.92 5.18 -4.33
C SER A 3 -11.25 3.83 -4.63
N LYS A 4 -11.86 2.99 -5.48
CA LYS A 4 -11.32 1.68 -5.85
C LYS A 4 -10.07 1.79 -6.71
N GLN A 5 -10.10 2.63 -7.73
CA GLN A 5 -8.98 2.87 -8.64
C GLN A 5 -7.81 3.51 -7.90
N LYS A 6 -8.09 4.44 -6.98
CA LYS A 6 -7.07 5.07 -6.12
C LYS A 6 -6.39 4.04 -5.23
N LEU A 7 -7.17 3.25 -4.52
CA LEU A 7 -6.70 2.18 -3.65
C LEU A 7 -5.86 1.14 -4.41
N ASP A 8 -6.28 0.75 -5.62
CA ASP A 8 -5.51 -0.14 -6.50
C ASP A 8 -4.18 0.51 -6.94
N GLN A 9 -4.15 1.81 -7.22
CA GLN A 9 -2.92 2.55 -7.56
C GLN A 9 -1.96 2.60 -6.36
N ASP A 10 -2.46 2.94 -5.18
CA ASP A 10 -1.66 3.04 -3.96
C ASP A 10 -1.11 1.68 -3.52
N THR A 11 -1.91 0.61 -3.63
CA THR A 11 -1.44 -0.77 -3.47
C THR A 11 -0.25 -1.06 -4.37
N ASN A 12 -0.34 -0.69 -5.65
CA ASN A 12 0.72 -0.96 -6.62
C ASN A 12 1.96 -0.13 -6.29
N ASN A 13 1.81 1.14 -5.90
CA ASN A 13 2.92 1.99 -5.50
C ASN A 13 3.70 1.39 -4.33
N ILE A 14 3.01 1.00 -3.25
CA ILE A 14 3.65 0.39 -2.07
C ILE A 14 4.32 -0.95 -2.45
N ALA A 15 3.63 -1.83 -3.17
CA ALA A 15 4.21 -3.12 -3.58
C ALA A 15 5.46 -2.97 -4.48
N ASN A 16 5.48 -1.93 -5.32
CA ASN A 16 6.63 -1.60 -6.17
C ASN A 16 7.84 -1.11 -5.37
N LEU A 17 7.61 -0.46 -4.23
CA LEU A 17 8.68 -0.02 -3.34
C LEU A 17 9.40 -1.23 -2.74
N TYR A 18 8.67 -2.22 -2.23
CA TYR A 18 9.27 -3.47 -1.74
C TYR A 18 10.01 -4.24 -2.84
N SER A 19 9.52 -4.21 -4.08
CA SER A 19 10.28 -4.75 -5.23
C SER A 19 11.59 -3.99 -5.45
N ASN A 20 11.60 -2.66 -5.33
CA ASN A 20 12.84 -1.89 -5.45
C ASN A 20 13.81 -2.18 -4.28
N LEU A 21 13.30 -2.40 -3.07
CA LEU A 21 14.12 -2.79 -1.92
C LEU A 21 14.79 -4.14 -2.17
N GLU A 22 14.05 -5.14 -2.64
CA GLU A 22 14.60 -6.44 -3.01
C GLU A 22 15.71 -6.32 -4.06
N ASP A 23 15.48 -5.53 -5.11
CA ASP A 23 16.48 -5.28 -6.16
C ASP A 23 17.74 -4.59 -5.61
N LYS A 24 17.60 -3.62 -4.68
CA LYS A 24 18.74 -2.96 -4.02
C LYS A 24 19.51 -3.92 -3.11
N ILE A 25 18.83 -4.80 -2.39
CA ILE A 25 19.45 -5.83 -1.56
C ILE A 25 20.32 -6.76 -2.43
N PHE A 26 19.83 -7.18 -3.61
CA PHE A 26 20.63 -7.96 -4.54
C PHE A 26 21.89 -7.23 -5.01
N SER A 27 21.79 -5.94 -5.35
CA SER A 27 22.96 -5.13 -5.70
C SER A 27 23.97 -5.05 -4.54
N GLU A 28 23.53 -4.94 -3.27
CA GLU A 28 24.47 -4.97 -2.14
C GLU A 28 25.14 -6.34 -1.93
N ILE A 29 24.43 -7.44 -2.17
CA ILE A 29 25.02 -8.79 -2.20
C ILE A 29 26.13 -8.83 -3.26
N ILE A 30 25.86 -8.35 -4.47
CA ILE A 30 26.82 -8.38 -5.59
C ILE A 30 28.06 -7.54 -5.25
N LYS A 31 27.88 -6.33 -4.72
CA LYS A 31 29.00 -5.47 -4.29
C LYS A 31 29.88 -6.13 -3.24
N VAL A 32 29.31 -6.89 -2.31
CA VAL A 32 30.10 -7.63 -1.31
C VAL A 32 30.93 -8.72 -1.98
N LEU A 33 30.31 -9.48 -2.89
CA LEU A 33 31.00 -10.54 -3.64
C LEU A 33 32.15 -9.95 -4.47
N GLN A 34 31.90 -8.88 -5.24
CA GLN A 34 32.91 -8.20 -6.08
C GLN A 34 34.11 -7.68 -5.27
N ARG A 35 33.90 -7.13 -4.07
CA ARG A 35 35.00 -6.75 -3.17
C ARG A 35 35.83 -7.94 -2.68
N GLY A 36 35.27 -9.14 -2.78
CA GLY A 36 35.96 -10.40 -2.53
C GLY A 36 36.82 -10.89 -3.69
N HIS A 37 36.86 -10.17 -4.82
CA HIS A 37 37.63 -10.56 -6.00
C HIS A 37 37.40 -12.01 -6.42
N TYR A 38 36.12 -12.41 -6.52
CA TYR A 38 35.74 -13.79 -6.81
C TYR A 38 36.21 -14.26 -8.20
N GLU A 39 36.52 -13.33 -9.10
CA GLU A 39 37.10 -13.57 -10.40
C GLU A 39 38.50 -14.20 -10.34
N ASP A 40 39.28 -13.92 -9.28
CA ASP A 40 40.65 -14.39 -9.10
C ASP A 40 40.75 -15.69 -8.29
N VAL A 41 39.60 -16.23 -7.86
CA VAL A 41 39.52 -17.41 -6.99
C VAL A 41 39.63 -18.69 -7.81
N THR A 42 40.43 -19.62 -7.30
CA THR A 42 40.71 -20.93 -7.88
C THR A 42 40.26 -22.05 -6.95
N GLN A 43 40.42 -23.30 -7.39
CA GLN A 43 40.13 -24.48 -6.57
C GLN A 43 40.95 -24.51 -5.28
N ASP A 44 42.17 -23.98 -5.31
CA ASP A 44 43.12 -24.08 -4.19
C ASP A 44 42.76 -23.12 -3.04
N ASN A 45 42.13 -21.98 -3.34
CA ASN A 45 41.86 -20.92 -2.36
C ASN A 45 40.36 -20.67 -2.10
N VAL A 46 39.45 -21.33 -2.82
CA VAL A 46 38.00 -21.08 -2.70
C VAL A 46 37.42 -21.31 -1.30
N ILE A 47 37.98 -22.25 -0.53
CA ILE A 47 37.55 -22.48 0.86
C ILE A 47 37.95 -21.31 1.77
N GLN A 48 39.16 -20.77 1.57
CA GLN A 48 39.64 -19.59 2.30
C GLN A 48 38.82 -18.36 1.90
N TRP A 49 38.56 -18.18 0.61
CA TRP A 49 37.69 -17.12 0.10
C TRP A 49 36.29 -17.19 0.72
N GLN A 50 35.70 -18.39 0.78
CA GLN A 50 34.38 -18.58 1.40
C GLN A 50 34.37 -18.15 2.87
N ALA A 51 35.39 -18.52 3.64
CA ALA A 51 35.53 -18.11 5.04
C ALA A 51 35.66 -16.59 5.19
N GLN A 52 36.44 -15.94 4.32
CA GLN A 52 36.58 -14.47 4.28
C GLN A 52 35.28 -13.77 3.91
N GLN A 53 34.51 -14.32 2.96
CA GLN A 53 33.20 -13.78 2.60
C GLN A 53 32.19 -13.92 3.74
N LEU A 54 32.19 -15.06 4.46
CA LEU A 54 31.35 -15.23 5.65
C LEU A 54 31.68 -14.21 6.74
N SER A 55 32.93 -13.78 6.89
CA SER A 55 33.27 -12.70 7.83
C SER A 55 32.75 -11.32 7.40
N GLN A 56 32.42 -11.12 6.11
CA GLN A 56 31.80 -9.87 5.61
C GLN A 56 30.29 -9.77 5.87
N MET A 57 29.65 -10.82 6.41
CA MET A 57 28.20 -10.84 6.65
C MET A 57 27.73 -9.70 7.57
N GLY A 58 28.56 -9.29 8.55
CA GLY A 58 28.24 -8.14 9.41
C GLY A 58 28.17 -6.83 8.63
N ALA A 59 29.07 -6.61 7.66
CA ALA A 59 29.07 -5.43 6.81
C ALA A 59 27.88 -5.43 5.84
N LEU A 60 27.52 -6.60 5.26
CA LEU A 60 26.30 -6.73 4.47
C LEU A 60 25.05 -6.46 5.31
N THR A 61 25.00 -6.96 6.56
CA THR A 61 23.88 -6.70 7.48
C THR A 61 23.72 -5.21 7.72
N LYS A 62 24.82 -4.49 7.98
CA LYS A 62 24.78 -3.03 8.16
C LYS A 62 24.22 -2.31 6.93
N ARG A 63 24.66 -2.67 5.72
CA ARG A 63 24.13 -2.08 4.49
C ARG A 63 22.63 -2.34 4.30
N VAL A 64 22.15 -3.54 4.65
CA VAL A 64 20.71 -3.85 4.58
C VAL A 64 19.93 -3.00 5.58
N ILE A 65 20.46 -2.81 6.79
CA ILE A 65 19.87 -1.90 7.79
C ILE A 65 19.82 -0.47 7.25
N ASP A 66 20.91 0.02 6.64
CA ASP A 66 20.96 1.37 6.04
C ASP A 66 19.95 1.50 4.88
N LEU A 67 19.83 0.49 4.01
CA LEU A 67 18.81 0.45 2.96
C LEU A 67 17.40 0.45 3.52
N MET A 68 17.17 -0.21 4.65
CA MET A 68 15.88 -0.21 5.34
C MET A 68 15.58 1.15 5.99
N ALA A 69 16.58 1.82 6.58
CA ALA A 69 16.44 3.17 7.11
C ALA A 69 16.11 4.18 6.00
N ASP A 70 16.75 4.08 4.84
CA ASP A 70 16.39 4.88 3.64
C ASP A 70 14.99 4.50 3.10
N PHE A 71 14.58 3.26 3.31
CA PHE A 71 13.26 2.74 2.95
C PHE A 71 12.17 3.17 3.95
N ASP A 72 12.52 3.59 5.18
CA ASP A 72 11.58 4.07 6.21
C ASP A 72 10.85 5.37 5.80
N GLY A 73 11.25 6.00 4.69
CA GLY A 73 10.41 6.97 3.98
C GLY A 73 9.08 6.40 3.46
N ILE A 74 8.90 5.07 3.53
CA ILE A 74 7.63 4.30 3.45
C ILE A 74 7.56 3.39 4.68
N SER A 75 7.45 4.00 5.85
CA SER A 75 7.30 3.28 7.11
C SER A 75 5.94 2.57 7.18
N PRO A 76 5.73 1.59 8.09
CA PRO A 76 4.41 1.12 8.47
C PRO A 76 3.39 2.26 8.69
N SER A 77 3.85 3.45 9.09
CA SER A 77 3.05 4.68 9.18
C SER A 77 2.53 5.18 7.84
N GLU A 78 3.28 5.10 6.73
CA GLU A 78 2.77 5.54 5.42
C GLU A 78 1.72 4.56 4.89
N ILE A 79 1.95 3.26 5.08
CA ILE A 79 0.94 2.22 4.77
C ILE A 79 -0.32 2.44 5.60
N GLU A 80 -0.17 2.71 6.90
CA GLU A 80 -1.27 3.07 7.80
C GLU A 80 -1.98 4.33 7.33
N THR A 81 -1.26 5.41 7.01
CA THR A 81 -1.82 6.67 6.53
C THR A 81 -2.63 6.48 5.24
N ILE A 82 -2.05 5.79 4.25
CA ILE A 82 -2.70 5.53 2.95
C ILE A 82 -3.96 4.68 3.16
N LEU A 83 -3.86 3.56 3.88
CA LEU A 83 -5.01 2.68 4.12
C LEU A 83 -6.12 3.37 4.90
N LYS A 84 -5.77 4.18 5.92
CA LYS A 84 -6.77 4.95 6.67
C LYS A 84 -7.45 5.99 5.79
N GLN A 85 -6.67 6.73 5.00
CA GLN A 85 -7.19 7.74 4.10
C GLN A 85 -8.14 7.13 3.07
N ASP A 86 -7.71 6.07 2.39
CA ASP A 86 -8.55 5.40 1.41
C ASP A 86 -9.78 4.76 2.07
N GLY A 87 -9.62 4.19 3.27
CA GLY A 87 -10.72 3.68 4.10
C GLY A 87 -11.79 4.73 4.39
N TYR A 88 -11.38 5.94 4.75
CA TYR A 88 -12.32 7.06 4.96
C TYR A 88 -13.01 7.50 3.67
N GLU A 89 -12.28 7.57 2.56
CA GLU A 89 -12.85 7.90 1.25
C GLU A 89 -13.87 6.85 0.80
N ILE A 90 -13.62 5.57 1.07
CA ILE A 90 -14.58 4.48 0.81
C ILE A 90 -15.88 4.69 1.60
N LEU A 91 -15.78 4.99 2.90
CA LEU A 91 -16.92 5.21 3.77
C LEU A 91 -17.73 6.45 3.35
N ASP A 92 -17.05 7.52 2.96
CA ASP A 92 -17.69 8.74 2.45
C ASP A 92 -18.38 8.50 1.10
N GLU A 93 -17.72 7.83 0.16
CA GLU A 93 -18.27 7.49 -1.16
C GLU A 93 -19.58 6.71 -1.03
N VAL A 94 -19.62 5.69 -0.16
CA VAL A 94 -20.86 4.91 0.09
C VAL A 94 -21.93 5.78 0.74
N SER A 95 -21.55 6.61 1.72
CA SER A 95 -22.51 7.51 2.39
C SER A 95 -23.15 8.47 1.38
N GLN A 96 -22.39 8.96 0.41
CA GLN A 96 -22.91 9.81 -0.67
C GLN A 96 -23.83 9.03 -1.61
N GLU A 97 -23.45 7.83 -2.03
CA GLU A 97 -24.30 6.96 -2.86
C GLU A 97 -25.65 6.66 -2.20
N LEU A 98 -25.66 6.42 -0.89
CA LEU A 98 -26.88 6.16 -0.11
C LEU A 98 -27.77 7.41 0.02
N LYS A 99 -27.21 8.62 0.13
CA LYS A 99 -28.00 9.88 0.14
C LYS A 99 -28.83 10.05 -1.14
N TYR A 100 -28.26 9.72 -2.30
CA TYR A 100 -28.99 9.79 -3.57
C TYR A 100 -30.19 8.82 -3.64
N SER A 101 -30.23 7.80 -2.78
CA SER A 101 -31.36 6.87 -2.66
C SER A 101 -32.46 7.35 -1.68
N GLY A 102 -32.38 8.60 -1.19
CA GLY A 102 -33.34 9.18 -0.26
C GLY A 102 -33.10 8.83 1.20
N GLN A 103 -31.99 8.16 1.52
CA GLN A 103 -31.64 7.83 2.89
C GLN A 103 -31.07 9.03 3.65
N VAL A 104 -31.46 9.17 4.91
CA VAL A 104 -31.01 10.26 5.79
C VAL A 104 -29.53 10.08 6.10
N SER A 105 -28.76 11.17 5.99
CA SER A 105 -27.34 11.19 6.33
C SER A 105 -27.10 10.67 7.76
N GLN A 106 -26.26 9.64 7.89
CA GLN A 106 -25.82 9.12 9.19
C GLN A 106 -24.33 9.39 9.41
N PRO A 107 -23.85 9.66 10.63
CA PRO A 107 -22.42 9.68 10.91
C PRO A 107 -21.80 8.30 10.66
N ILE A 108 -20.50 8.25 10.38
CA ILE A 108 -19.75 6.98 10.33
C ILE A 108 -19.74 6.39 11.76
N SER A 109 -20.06 5.10 11.89
CA SER A 109 -20.11 4.43 13.19
C SER A 109 -18.71 4.19 13.78
N ASP A 110 -18.64 4.06 15.10
CA ASP A 110 -17.42 3.62 15.78
C ASP A 110 -17.04 2.19 15.37
N GLU A 111 -17.99 1.32 15.02
CA GLU A 111 -17.68 -0.02 14.51
C GLU A 111 -16.94 0.02 13.16
N SER A 112 -17.36 0.88 12.23
CA SER A 112 -16.69 1.07 10.94
C SER A 112 -15.26 1.61 11.12
N PHE A 113 -15.07 2.54 12.06
CA PHE A 113 -13.74 3.04 12.41
C PHE A 113 -12.86 1.95 13.03
N ASN A 114 -13.38 1.21 13.99
CA ASN A 114 -12.66 0.11 14.65
C ASN A 114 -12.29 -1.00 13.66
N MET A 115 -13.16 -1.29 12.70
CA MET A 115 -12.91 -2.24 11.62
C MET A 115 -11.74 -1.80 10.73
N LEU A 116 -11.74 -0.54 10.29
CA LEU A 116 -10.64 0.03 9.51
C LEU A 116 -9.33 0.00 10.32
N ASP A 117 -9.34 0.47 11.57
CA ASP A 117 -8.16 0.47 12.44
C ASP A 117 -7.62 -0.95 12.66
N SER A 118 -8.50 -1.94 12.83
CA SER A 118 -8.11 -3.34 12.99
C SER A 118 -7.44 -3.89 11.73
N MET A 119 -8.01 -3.64 10.54
CA MET A 119 -7.42 -4.06 9.27
C MET A 119 -6.05 -3.43 9.04
N VAL A 120 -5.93 -2.13 9.30
CA VAL A 120 -4.68 -1.39 9.16
C VAL A 120 -3.60 -1.98 10.06
N ARG A 121 -3.91 -2.17 11.35
CA ARG A 121 -2.99 -2.77 12.32
C ARG A 121 -2.58 -4.18 11.92
N GLN A 122 -3.53 -5.02 11.52
CA GLN A 122 -3.23 -6.39 11.09
C GLN A 122 -2.24 -6.41 9.93
N THR A 123 -2.40 -5.51 8.96
CA THR A 123 -1.53 -5.43 7.79
C THR A 123 -0.15 -4.90 8.12
N THR A 124 -0.06 -3.83 8.90
CA THR A 124 1.23 -3.29 9.33
C THR A 124 1.98 -4.29 10.21
N ASP A 125 1.31 -4.95 11.15
CA ASP A 125 1.89 -6.00 11.99
C ASP A 125 2.37 -7.19 11.17
N THR A 126 1.58 -7.65 10.18
CA THR A 126 1.96 -8.77 9.31
C THR A 126 3.24 -8.46 8.52
N LEU A 127 3.31 -7.26 7.92
CA LEU A 127 4.49 -6.83 7.19
C LEU A 127 5.69 -6.63 8.13
N ASN A 128 5.48 -6.00 9.30
CA ASN A 128 6.54 -5.78 10.28
C ASN A 128 7.15 -7.09 10.79
N ASN A 129 6.30 -8.06 11.18
CA ASN A 129 6.74 -9.33 11.74
C ASN A 129 7.43 -10.22 10.70
N THR A 130 6.97 -10.18 9.44
CA THR A 130 7.51 -11.06 8.39
C THR A 130 8.71 -10.46 7.67
N ILE A 131 8.73 -9.14 7.48
CA ILE A 131 9.73 -8.44 6.66
C ILE A 131 10.69 -7.68 7.56
N ASN A 132 10.19 -6.69 8.32
CA ASN A 132 11.07 -5.77 9.02
C ASN A 132 11.92 -6.51 10.07
N GLN A 133 11.27 -7.33 10.90
CA GLN A 133 11.96 -8.10 11.92
C GLN A 133 12.96 -9.11 11.34
N THR A 134 12.65 -9.73 10.20
CA THR A 134 13.52 -10.76 9.61
C THR A 134 14.72 -10.14 8.89
N LEU A 135 14.53 -9.05 8.15
CA LEU A 135 15.60 -8.32 7.46
C LEU A 135 16.55 -7.62 8.43
N LEU A 136 16.04 -7.10 9.56
CA LEU A 136 16.85 -6.46 10.62
C LEU A 136 17.46 -7.47 11.61
N SER A 137 17.09 -8.74 11.53
CA SER A 137 17.58 -9.76 12.45
C SER A 137 19.09 -9.97 12.28
N ARG A 138 19.81 -9.95 13.41
CA ARG A 138 21.24 -10.34 13.47
C ARG A 138 21.44 -11.85 13.50
N ASN A 139 20.38 -12.65 13.64
CA ASN A 139 20.48 -14.09 13.52
C ASN A 139 20.47 -14.48 12.03
N TYR A 140 21.64 -14.87 11.52
CA TYR A 140 21.85 -15.17 10.11
C TYR A 140 21.03 -16.38 9.60
N GLY A 141 20.64 -17.31 10.48
CA GLY A 141 19.80 -18.45 10.11
C GLY A 141 18.36 -18.07 9.80
N VAL A 142 17.88 -16.92 10.32
CA VAL A 142 16.54 -16.41 10.04
C VAL A 142 16.54 -15.19 9.12
N ASN A 143 17.67 -14.48 9.00
CA ASN A 143 17.79 -13.33 8.10
C ASN A 143 17.79 -13.79 6.63
N PRO A 144 16.78 -13.42 5.82
CA PRO A 144 16.61 -13.98 4.49
C PRO A 144 17.70 -13.51 3.51
N VAL A 145 18.27 -12.32 3.72
CA VAL A 145 19.40 -11.83 2.91
C VAL A 145 20.65 -12.66 3.19
N MET A 146 20.90 -12.95 4.47
CA MET A 146 22.05 -13.76 4.88
C MET A 146 21.96 -15.19 4.37
N ARG A 147 20.78 -15.81 4.44
CA ARG A 147 20.55 -17.13 3.83
C ARG A 147 20.81 -17.13 2.33
N THR A 148 20.35 -16.09 1.63
CA THR A 148 20.57 -15.93 0.19
C THR A 148 22.07 -15.82 -0.13
N TYR A 149 22.80 -14.98 0.62
CA TYR A 149 24.24 -14.81 0.47
C TYR A 149 25.00 -16.11 0.77
N GLN A 150 24.69 -16.79 1.87
CA GLN A 150 25.28 -18.08 2.24
C GLN A 150 25.03 -19.16 1.19
N GLU A 151 23.85 -19.20 0.58
CA GLU A 151 23.53 -20.17 -0.48
C GLU A 151 24.33 -19.88 -1.76
N ILE A 152 24.56 -18.60 -2.10
CA ILE A 152 25.46 -18.22 -3.20
C ILE A 152 26.87 -18.74 -2.93
N LEU A 153 27.42 -18.42 -1.75
CA LEU A 153 28.75 -18.86 -1.35
C LEU A 153 28.87 -20.39 -1.33
N LYS A 154 27.90 -21.09 -0.74
CA LYS A 154 27.91 -22.54 -0.64
C LYS A 154 27.92 -23.18 -2.03
N ARG A 155 27.01 -22.74 -2.90
CA ARG A 155 26.87 -23.33 -4.22
C ARG A 155 28.07 -23.02 -5.10
N SER A 156 28.54 -21.78 -5.12
CA SER A 156 29.70 -21.41 -5.93
C SER A 156 30.95 -22.17 -5.51
N THR A 157 31.21 -22.29 -4.20
CA THR A 157 32.32 -23.07 -3.66
C THR A 157 32.26 -24.53 -4.07
N ILE A 158 31.11 -25.20 -3.96
CA ILE A 158 30.96 -26.60 -4.36
C ILE A 158 31.25 -26.78 -5.87
N GLU A 159 30.68 -25.93 -6.72
CA GLU A 159 30.89 -26.00 -8.18
C GLU A 159 32.36 -25.72 -8.56
N THR A 160 33.07 -24.90 -7.79
CA THR A 160 34.51 -24.65 -7.98
C THR A 160 35.38 -25.82 -7.50
N VAL A 161 35.21 -26.29 -6.27
CA VAL A 161 36.01 -27.39 -5.68
C VAL A 161 35.92 -28.66 -6.53
N THR A 162 34.75 -28.93 -7.10
CA THR A 162 34.52 -30.10 -7.96
C THR A 162 35.06 -29.93 -9.38
N GLY A 163 35.59 -28.76 -9.72
CA GLY A 163 36.09 -28.44 -11.06
C GLY A 163 35.03 -28.39 -12.15
N LEU A 164 33.75 -28.32 -11.77
CA LEU A 164 32.64 -28.21 -12.72
C LEU A 164 32.67 -26.87 -13.45
N LYS A 165 33.11 -25.79 -12.77
CA LYS A 165 33.17 -24.42 -13.31
C LYS A 165 34.31 -23.61 -12.70
N THR A 166 34.73 -22.56 -13.41
CA THR A 166 35.52 -21.48 -12.80
C THR A 166 34.73 -20.79 -11.68
N HIS A 167 35.42 -20.21 -10.70
CA HIS A 167 34.73 -19.55 -9.58
C HIS A 167 33.88 -18.36 -10.03
N ASP A 168 34.39 -17.53 -10.95
CA ASP A 168 33.63 -16.46 -11.62
C ASP A 168 32.28 -16.95 -12.14
N ARG A 169 32.30 -18.04 -12.94
CA ARG A 169 31.07 -18.57 -13.52
C ARG A 169 30.14 -19.16 -12.46
N ALA A 170 30.69 -19.85 -11.47
CA ALA A 170 29.93 -20.47 -10.38
C ALA A 170 29.19 -19.42 -9.53
N VAL A 171 29.85 -18.30 -9.19
CA VAL A 171 29.25 -17.18 -8.45
C VAL A 171 28.15 -16.52 -9.28
N LYS A 172 28.43 -16.16 -10.54
CA LYS A 172 27.42 -15.55 -11.44
C LYS A 172 26.18 -16.43 -11.60
N ASP A 173 26.36 -17.73 -11.84
CA ASP A 173 25.25 -18.68 -11.95
C ASP A 173 24.43 -18.78 -10.66
N ALA A 174 25.09 -18.81 -9.49
CA ALA A 174 24.41 -18.86 -8.21
C ALA A 174 23.61 -17.57 -7.93
N ILE A 175 24.15 -16.39 -8.28
CA ILE A 175 23.44 -15.11 -8.21
C ILE A 175 22.18 -15.15 -9.08
N TYR A 176 22.29 -15.56 -10.34
CA TYR A 176 21.14 -15.61 -11.25
C TYR A 176 20.06 -16.58 -10.79
N GLN A 177 20.42 -17.66 -10.09
CA GLN A 177 19.45 -18.60 -9.52
C GLN A 177 18.76 -18.05 -8.28
N GLN A 178 19.47 -17.32 -7.42
CA GLN A 178 18.84 -16.64 -6.30
C GLN A 178 17.95 -15.50 -6.77
N LEU A 179 18.36 -14.75 -7.80
CA LEU A 179 17.54 -13.71 -8.42
C LEU A 179 16.21 -14.26 -8.94
N ASP A 180 16.22 -15.41 -9.60
CA ASP A 180 15.00 -16.07 -10.10
C ASP A 180 14.05 -16.52 -8.98
N LYS A 181 14.59 -16.81 -7.78
CA LYS A 181 13.80 -17.18 -6.60
C LYS A 181 13.30 -15.95 -5.84
N GLY A 182 14.08 -14.87 -5.86
CA GLY A 182 13.92 -13.73 -4.96
C GLY A 182 14.44 -14.02 -3.54
N ILE A 183 14.47 -12.98 -2.70
CA ILE A 183 14.80 -13.06 -1.28
C ILE A 183 13.62 -13.70 -0.55
N GLU A 184 13.74 -14.99 -0.22
CA GLU A 184 12.68 -15.76 0.45
C GLU A 184 12.48 -15.27 1.89
N VAL A 185 11.40 -14.53 2.15
CA VAL A 185 11.05 -13.97 3.47
C VAL A 185 10.10 -14.86 4.26
N MET A 186 9.32 -15.71 3.57
CA MET A 186 8.32 -16.57 4.21
C MET A 186 8.14 -17.87 3.42
N ARG A 187 7.84 -18.95 4.14
CA ARG A 187 7.30 -20.18 3.57
C ARG A 187 5.92 -20.43 4.18
N ASP A 188 4.92 -20.66 3.35
CA ASP A 188 3.57 -20.92 3.83
C ASP A 188 3.37 -22.37 4.29
N LYS A 189 2.19 -22.66 4.86
CA LYS A 189 1.83 -23.99 5.37
C LYS A 189 1.83 -25.08 4.29
N SER A 190 1.68 -24.70 3.02
CA SER A 190 1.74 -25.61 1.88
C SER A 190 3.17 -25.81 1.35
N GLY A 191 4.17 -25.24 2.04
CA GLY A 191 5.57 -25.33 1.69
C GLY A 191 6.01 -24.38 0.57
N ARG A 192 5.13 -23.49 0.10
CA ARG A 192 5.48 -22.54 -0.96
C ARG A 192 6.34 -21.41 -0.39
N ALA A 193 7.48 -21.19 -1.03
CA ALA A 193 8.37 -20.07 -0.77
C ALA A 193 7.80 -18.77 -1.35
N TRP A 194 7.92 -17.70 -0.58
CA TRP A 194 7.51 -16.36 -0.97
C TRP A 194 8.69 -15.40 -0.91
N SER A 195 8.97 -14.76 -2.06
CA SER A 195 9.94 -13.67 -2.14
C SER A 195 9.43 -12.40 -1.45
N LEU A 196 10.32 -11.45 -1.15
CA LEU A 196 9.97 -10.15 -0.58
C LEU A 196 8.93 -9.41 -1.44
N GLU A 197 9.16 -9.27 -2.75
CA GLU A 197 8.16 -8.69 -3.67
C GLU A 197 6.84 -9.48 -3.66
N GLY A 198 6.93 -10.80 -3.79
CA GLY A 198 5.77 -11.67 -3.95
C GLY A 198 4.86 -11.69 -2.74
N TYR A 199 5.45 -11.81 -1.54
CA TYR A 199 4.73 -11.80 -0.28
C TYR A 199 4.05 -10.47 -0.02
N THR A 200 4.81 -9.37 -0.12
CA THR A 200 4.31 -8.03 0.18
C THR A 200 3.16 -7.64 -0.74
N ARG A 201 3.32 -7.89 -2.05
CA ARG A 201 2.25 -7.63 -3.03
C ARG A 201 1.00 -8.44 -2.72
N MET A 202 1.15 -9.69 -2.29
CA MET A 202 0.03 -10.55 -1.91
C MET A 202 -0.70 -10.00 -0.68
N VAL A 203 0.02 -9.66 0.40
CA VAL A 203 -0.55 -9.13 1.64
C VAL A 203 -1.28 -7.80 1.37
N LEU A 204 -0.63 -6.87 0.66
CA LEU A 204 -1.20 -5.56 0.34
C LEU A 204 -2.44 -5.73 -0.54
N THR A 205 -2.34 -6.45 -1.67
CA THR A 205 -3.48 -6.63 -2.57
C THR A 205 -4.66 -7.30 -1.87
N THR A 206 -4.41 -8.27 -0.99
CA THR A 206 -5.46 -8.94 -0.22
C THR A 206 -6.12 -7.99 0.76
N THR A 207 -5.32 -7.29 1.57
CA THR A 207 -5.82 -6.33 2.56
C THR A 207 -6.65 -5.25 1.88
N PHE A 208 -6.09 -4.57 0.89
CA PHE A 208 -6.73 -3.43 0.24
C PHE A 208 -8.06 -3.85 -0.40
N ASN A 209 -8.13 -5.03 -1.04
CA ASN A 209 -9.40 -5.55 -1.56
C ASN A 209 -10.43 -5.81 -0.45
N ARG A 210 -10.01 -6.39 0.68
CA ARG A 210 -10.90 -6.64 1.83
C ARG A 210 -11.39 -5.34 2.46
N THR A 211 -10.49 -4.40 2.73
CA THR A 211 -10.82 -3.07 3.25
C THR A 211 -11.86 -2.38 2.38
N TYR A 212 -11.68 -2.41 1.06
CA TYR A 212 -12.68 -1.88 0.13
C TYR A 212 -14.04 -2.55 0.28
N ASN A 213 -14.10 -3.88 0.16
CA ASN A 213 -15.37 -4.58 0.11
C ASN A 213 -16.10 -4.58 1.45
N ASP A 214 -15.37 -4.79 2.54
CA ASP A 214 -15.94 -4.99 3.85
C ASP A 214 -16.39 -3.64 4.46
N LEU A 215 -15.63 -2.55 4.28
CA LEU A 215 -16.09 -1.21 4.70
C LEU A 215 -17.32 -0.76 3.92
N ARG A 216 -17.37 -1.03 2.61
CA ARG A 216 -18.57 -0.71 1.83
C ARG A 216 -19.79 -1.50 2.33
N THR A 217 -19.62 -2.80 2.51
CA THR A 217 -20.67 -3.70 3.00
C THR A 217 -21.15 -3.28 4.38
N LYS A 218 -20.22 -3.03 5.31
CA LYS A 218 -20.53 -2.56 6.66
C LYS A 218 -21.27 -1.23 6.63
N ARG A 219 -20.81 -0.28 5.82
CA ARG A 219 -21.45 1.04 5.72
C ARG A 219 -22.85 0.96 5.11
N MET A 220 -23.09 0.07 4.15
CA MET A 220 -24.43 -0.18 3.63
C MET A 220 -25.36 -0.77 4.69
N GLN A 221 -24.87 -1.75 5.47
CA GLN A 221 -25.64 -2.36 6.56
C GLN A 221 -26.02 -1.36 7.66
N GLU A 222 -25.18 -0.36 7.96
CA GLU A 222 -25.51 0.71 8.92
C GLU A 222 -26.75 1.51 8.52
N PHE A 223 -27.03 1.61 7.22
CA PHE A 223 -28.23 2.26 6.70
C PHE A 223 -29.38 1.27 6.47
N GLY A 224 -29.26 0.02 6.92
CA GLY A 224 -30.25 -1.04 6.64
C GLY A 224 -30.29 -1.46 5.17
N GLN A 225 -29.29 -1.10 4.37
CA GLN A 225 -29.22 -1.47 2.95
C GLN A 225 -28.70 -2.90 2.82
N VAL A 226 -29.58 -3.82 2.39
CA VAL A 226 -29.26 -5.25 2.24
C VAL A 226 -29.16 -5.72 0.78
N LEU A 227 -29.63 -4.89 -0.16
CA LEU A 227 -29.57 -5.15 -1.59
C LEU A 227 -28.52 -4.28 -2.27
N CYS A 228 -27.75 -4.89 -3.16
CA CYS A 228 -26.77 -4.17 -3.97
C CYS A 228 -26.85 -4.60 -5.43
N LEU A 229 -26.54 -3.68 -6.34
CA LEU A 229 -26.22 -4.01 -7.71
C LEU A 229 -24.71 -4.31 -7.80
N MET A 230 -24.36 -5.54 -8.17
CA MET A 230 -22.95 -5.91 -8.39
C MET A 230 -22.49 -5.38 -9.75
N SER A 231 -21.31 -4.77 -9.79
CA SER A 231 -20.69 -4.34 -11.04
C SER A 231 -20.49 -5.52 -11.99
N SER A 232 -20.26 -5.24 -13.27
CA SER A 232 -20.06 -6.26 -14.30
C SER A 232 -18.85 -5.93 -15.16
N HIS A 233 -18.11 -6.97 -15.56
CA HIS A 233 -17.00 -6.81 -16.49
C HIS A 233 -16.77 -8.09 -17.32
N PRO A 234 -16.17 -7.99 -18.51
CA PRO A 234 -16.07 -9.13 -19.43
C PRO A 234 -15.15 -10.26 -18.96
N ASN A 235 -14.47 -10.15 -17.81
CA ASN A 235 -13.43 -11.07 -17.35
C ASN A 235 -13.56 -11.42 -15.86
N SER A 236 -14.41 -12.37 -15.52
CA SER A 236 -14.76 -12.71 -14.13
C SER A 236 -14.35 -14.12 -13.78
N ARG A 237 -13.91 -14.34 -12.54
CA ARG A 237 -13.75 -15.71 -12.02
C ARG A 237 -15.11 -16.38 -11.87
N GLU A 238 -15.09 -17.70 -11.72
CA GLU A 238 -16.29 -18.53 -11.57
C GLU A 238 -17.24 -18.03 -10.48
N ALA A 239 -16.73 -17.80 -9.27
CA ALA A 239 -17.50 -17.30 -8.13
C ALA A 239 -18.19 -15.94 -8.36
N CYS A 240 -17.77 -15.14 -9.34
CA CYS A 240 -18.41 -13.85 -9.64
C CYS A 240 -19.20 -13.88 -10.95
N ALA A 241 -18.86 -14.79 -11.87
CA ALA A 241 -19.33 -14.73 -13.25
C ALA A 241 -20.85 -14.86 -13.38
N TYR A 242 -21.49 -15.62 -12.48
CA TYR A 242 -22.94 -15.86 -12.49
C TYR A 242 -23.76 -14.80 -11.75
N ILE A 243 -23.13 -13.99 -10.89
CA ILE A 243 -23.80 -12.97 -10.07
C ILE A 243 -23.48 -11.52 -10.45
N GLN A 244 -22.38 -11.29 -11.17
CA GLN A 244 -22.03 -9.97 -11.66
C GLN A 244 -23.18 -9.36 -12.49
N GLY A 245 -23.36 -8.04 -12.40
CA GLY A 245 -24.41 -7.33 -13.12
C GLY A 245 -25.83 -7.60 -12.61
N LYS A 246 -26.00 -8.38 -11.54
CA LYS A 246 -27.30 -8.65 -10.91
C LYS A 246 -27.44 -7.89 -9.60
N VAL A 247 -28.69 -7.73 -9.19
CA VAL A 247 -29.01 -7.34 -7.82
C VAL A 247 -28.79 -8.56 -6.93
N VAL A 248 -28.09 -8.37 -5.82
CA VAL A 248 -27.67 -9.40 -4.88
C VAL A 248 -27.94 -8.96 -3.44
N ASN A 249 -28.19 -9.92 -2.55
CA ASN A 249 -28.17 -9.72 -1.11
C ASN A 249 -26.73 -9.67 -0.60
N ILE A 250 -26.44 -8.72 0.30
CA ILE A 250 -25.17 -8.63 1.05
C ILE A 250 -25.26 -9.25 2.45
N VAL A 251 -26.33 -9.99 2.70
CA VAL A 251 -26.62 -10.73 3.93
C VAL A 251 -26.85 -12.21 3.60
N PRO A 252 -26.59 -13.15 4.52
CA PRO A 252 -26.85 -14.57 4.30
C PRO A 252 -28.35 -14.87 4.21
N THR A 253 -28.71 -16.06 3.73
CA THR A 253 -30.12 -16.45 3.47
C THR A 253 -30.96 -16.62 4.73
N ASP A 254 -30.33 -16.77 5.89
CA ASP A 254 -30.96 -16.86 7.21
C ASP A 254 -31.12 -15.50 7.90
N ASP A 255 -30.63 -14.40 7.30
CA ASP A 255 -30.82 -13.05 7.81
C ASP A 255 -32.30 -12.64 7.71
N PRO A 256 -32.92 -12.06 8.75
CA PRO A 256 -34.31 -11.59 8.71
C PRO A 256 -34.61 -10.57 7.60
N ASN A 257 -33.59 -9.86 7.12
CA ASN A 257 -33.70 -8.87 6.06
C ASN A 257 -33.35 -9.44 4.67
N TYR A 258 -33.10 -10.74 4.56
CA TYR A 258 -32.86 -11.40 3.28
C TYR A 258 -34.07 -11.27 2.35
N ASN A 259 -33.83 -10.91 1.09
CA ASN A 259 -34.86 -10.85 0.07
C ASN A 259 -34.73 -12.05 -0.89
N ASP A 260 -35.73 -12.93 -0.86
CA ASP A 260 -35.80 -14.19 -1.62
C ASP A 260 -35.83 -14.03 -3.15
N LYS A 261 -36.13 -12.83 -3.65
CA LYS A 261 -36.06 -12.51 -5.08
C LYS A 261 -34.63 -12.49 -5.62
N TYR A 262 -33.64 -12.31 -4.76
CA TYR A 262 -32.25 -12.11 -5.16
C TYR A 262 -31.32 -13.13 -4.50
N ASP A 263 -30.29 -13.55 -5.23
CA ASP A 263 -29.26 -14.44 -4.69
C ASP A 263 -28.36 -13.69 -3.69
N SER A 264 -27.73 -14.41 -2.76
CA SER A 264 -26.82 -13.83 -1.77
C SER A 264 -25.36 -13.97 -2.19
N ILE A 265 -24.53 -12.96 -1.94
CA ILE A 265 -23.08 -13.06 -2.15
C ILE A 265 -22.43 -14.19 -1.33
N TYR A 266 -23.05 -14.59 -0.20
CA TYR A 266 -22.59 -15.70 0.63
C TYR A 266 -22.69 -17.05 -0.08
N ASN A 267 -23.69 -17.23 -0.96
CA ASN A 267 -23.83 -18.43 -1.80
C ASN A 267 -22.70 -18.55 -2.85
N HIS A 268 -21.91 -17.48 -3.00
CA HIS A 268 -20.78 -17.38 -3.91
C HIS A 268 -19.44 -17.28 -3.18
N GLY A 269 -19.40 -17.72 -1.92
CA GLY A 269 -18.18 -17.81 -1.11
C GLY A 269 -17.64 -16.46 -0.64
N TYR A 270 -18.50 -15.45 -0.45
CA TYR A 270 -18.08 -14.23 0.24
C TYR A 270 -17.44 -14.58 1.60
N GLY A 271 -16.33 -13.93 1.92
CA GLY A 271 -15.49 -14.26 3.08
C GLY A 271 -14.32 -15.19 2.76
N GLU A 272 -14.40 -15.99 1.70
CA GLU A 272 -13.32 -16.87 1.27
C GLU A 272 -12.37 -16.19 0.26
N PRO A 273 -11.06 -16.50 0.26
CA PRO A 273 -10.13 -15.92 -0.71
C PRO A 273 -10.58 -16.13 -2.17
N ALA A 274 -11.03 -17.34 -2.51
CA ALA A 274 -11.44 -17.70 -3.86
C ALA A 274 -12.88 -17.32 -4.22
N GLY A 275 -13.75 -17.06 -3.22
CA GLY A 275 -15.15 -16.69 -3.42
C GLY A 275 -15.34 -15.19 -3.64
N THR A 276 -16.56 -14.77 -4.01
CA THR A 276 -16.87 -13.41 -4.49
C THR A 276 -16.36 -12.32 -3.55
N LEU A 277 -15.92 -11.18 -4.11
CA LEU A 277 -15.25 -10.09 -3.38
C LEU A 277 -13.99 -10.48 -2.56
N GLY A 278 -13.52 -11.74 -2.67
CA GLY A 278 -12.22 -12.18 -2.17
C GLY A 278 -11.00 -11.63 -2.94
N ILE A 279 -9.85 -12.30 -2.82
CA ILE A 279 -8.55 -11.79 -3.29
C ILE A 279 -8.54 -11.48 -4.80
N ASN A 280 -7.93 -10.35 -5.17
CA ASN A 280 -7.81 -9.88 -6.56
C ASN A 280 -9.15 -9.60 -7.28
N CYS A 281 -10.29 -9.64 -6.59
CA CYS A 281 -11.58 -9.29 -7.14
C CYS A 281 -11.70 -7.77 -7.28
N ARG A 282 -12.22 -7.31 -8.43
CA ARG A 282 -12.41 -5.88 -8.72
C ARG A 282 -13.88 -5.48 -8.85
N HIS A 283 -14.78 -6.38 -8.47
CA HIS A 283 -16.20 -6.04 -8.46
C HIS A 283 -16.49 -5.02 -7.35
N LYS A 284 -17.40 -4.11 -7.66
CA LYS A 284 -17.91 -3.10 -6.74
C LYS A 284 -19.39 -3.41 -6.49
N LEU A 285 -19.83 -3.20 -5.26
CA LEU A 285 -21.24 -3.25 -4.90
C LEU A 285 -21.79 -1.83 -4.80
N PHE A 286 -22.87 -1.55 -5.51
CA PHE A 286 -23.60 -0.29 -5.45
C PHE A 286 -24.90 -0.50 -4.66
N PRO A 287 -25.28 0.40 -3.73
CA PRO A 287 -26.59 0.35 -3.10
C PRO A 287 -27.74 0.22 -4.10
N PHE A 288 -28.74 -0.61 -3.81
CA PHE A 288 -29.87 -0.83 -4.70
C PHE A 288 -31.20 -0.90 -3.94
N THR A 289 -32.09 0.04 -4.21
CA THR A 289 -33.46 0.09 -3.69
C THR A 289 -34.44 -0.24 -4.81
N PRO A 290 -35.20 -1.36 -4.71
CA PRO A 290 -36.23 -1.70 -5.69
C PRO A 290 -37.23 -0.56 -5.90
N GLY A 291 -37.55 -0.27 -7.17
CA GLY A 291 -38.47 0.82 -7.52
C GLY A 291 -37.85 2.22 -7.57
N VAL A 292 -36.66 2.40 -6.99
CA VAL A 292 -35.88 3.65 -7.06
C VAL A 292 -34.73 3.51 -8.04
N ASN A 293 -33.97 2.42 -7.95
CA ASN A 293 -32.82 2.15 -8.81
C ASN A 293 -33.20 1.28 -10.01
N VAL A 294 -32.53 1.52 -11.14
CA VAL A 294 -32.61 0.67 -12.34
C VAL A 294 -31.31 -0.07 -12.54
N ASN A 295 -31.37 -1.33 -12.98
CA ASN A 295 -30.17 -2.07 -13.34
C ASN A 295 -29.64 -1.58 -14.70
N ASN A 296 -28.49 -0.91 -14.67
CA ASN A 296 -27.81 -0.37 -15.85
C ASN A 296 -26.53 -1.18 -16.23
N MET A 297 -26.32 -2.34 -15.61
CA MET A 297 -25.11 -3.15 -15.82
C MET A 297 -25.19 -3.95 -17.11
N THR A 298 -24.11 -3.94 -17.88
CA THR A 298 -23.95 -4.85 -19.01
C THR A 298 -23.97 -6.30 -18.53
N GLN A 299 -24.82 -7.12 -19.14
CA GLN A 299 -24.86 -8.55 -18.85
C GLN A 299 -23.84 -9.28 -19.71
N TYR A 300 -23.03 -10.13 -19.08
CA TYR A 300 -22.04 -10.96 -19.76
C TYR A 300 -22.41 -12.44 -19.62
N ASN A 301 -22.13 -13.23 -20.65
CA ASN A 301 -22.24 -14.68 -20.54
C ASN A 301 -21.22 -15.19 -19.50
N PRO A 302 -21.65 -15.92 -18.44
CA PRO A 302 -20.73 -16.35 -17.37
C PRO A 302 -19.57 -17.22 -17.87
N LYS A 303 -19.84 -18.17 -18.78
CA LYS A 303 -18.81 -19.07 -19.32
C LYS A 303 -17.77 -18.31 -20.14
N GLU A 304 -18.22 -17.30 -20.89
CA GLU A 304 -17.33 -16.42 -21.64
C GLU A 304 -16.49 -15.54 -20.70
N ALA A 305 -17.10 -14.98 -19.66
CA ALA A 305 -16.40 -14.15 -18.69
C ALA A 305 -15.29 -14.92 -17.95
N ILE A 306 -15.55 -16.19 -17.60
CA ILE A 306 -14.56 -17.11 -17.01
C ILE A 306 -13.40 -17.35 -17.97
N ARG A 307 -13.70 -17.65 -19.24
CA ARG A 307 -12.69 -17.84 -20.29
C ARG A 307 -11.82 -16.59 -20.45
N ASN A 308 -12.42 -15.41 -20.51
CA ASN A 308 -11.73 -14.12 -20.63
C ASN A 308 -10.85 -13.84 -19.42
N GLY A 309 -11.30 -14.21 -18.21
CA GLY A 309 -10.50 -14.18 -16.99
C GLY A 309 -9.22 -14.99 -17.13
N ASN A 310 -9.32 -16.23 -17.61
CA ASN A 310 -8.16 -17.10 -17.83
C ASN A 310 -7.20 -16.55 -18.89
N LEU A 311 -7.72 -15.97 -19.97
CA LEU A 311 -6.92 -15.33 -21.02
C LEU A 311 -6.11 -14.15 -20.46
N ARG A 312 -6.73 -13.32 -19.61
CA ARG A 312 -6.05 -12.22 -18.92
C ARG A 312 -5.01 -12.72 -17.94
N GLN A 313 -5.28 -13.77 -17.18
CA GLN A 313 -4.28 -14.34 -16.26
C GLN A 313 -3.03 -14.85 -17.00
N LYS A 314 -3.21 -15.43 -18.18
CA LYS A 314 -2.11 -15.83 -19.06
C LYS A 314 -1.35 -14.62 -19.62
N GLN A 315 -2.02 -13.51 -19.93
CA GLN A 315 -1.34 -12.25 -20.24
C GLN A 315 -0.47 -11.77 -19.07
N ARG A 316 -1.02 -11.78 -17.85
CA ARG A 316 -0.28 -11.38 -16.63
C ARG A 316 0.94 -12.26 -16.38
N TYR A 317 0.89 -13.55 -16.75
CA TYR A 317 2.06 -14.44 -16.73
C TYR A 317 3.17 -13.96 -17.69
N TYR A 318 2.83 -13.64 -18.94
CA TYR A 318 3.83 -13.14 -19.89
C TYR A 318 4.45 -11.80 -19.44
N GLU A 319 3.65 -10.87 -18.94
CA GLU A 319 4.14 -9.59 -18.42
C GLU A 319 5.10 -9.76 -17.25
N ARG A 320 4.79 -10.63 -16.28
CA ARG A 320 5.72 -10.97 -15.20
C ARG A 320 7.01 -11.56 -15.74
N SER A 321 6.94 -12.51 -16.68
CA SER A 321 8.14 -13.11 -17.28
C SER A 321 9.02 -12.08 -17.98
N ILE A 322 8.45 -11.02 -18.58
CA ILE A 322 9.24 -9.94 -19.19
C ILE A 322 9.93 -9.11 -18.11
N ARG A 323 9.21 -8.79 -17.02
CA ARG A 323 9.78 -8.08 -15.86
C ARG A 323 10.95 -8.86 -15.25
N ASP A 324 10.78 -10.16 -15.03
CA ASP A 324 11.83 -11.03 -14.48
C ASP A 324 13.09 -11.04 -15.36
N ALA A 325 12.91 -11.09 -16.69
CA ALA A 325 14.04 -11.00 -17.62
C ALA A 325 14.72 -9.64 -17.59
N LYS A 326 13.98 -8.53 -17.41
CA LYS A 326 14.58 -7.21 -17.24
C LYS A 326 15.35 -7.08 -15.93
N LYS A 327 14.87 -7.67 -14.83
CA LYS A 327 15.63 -7.75 -13.58
C LYS A 327 16.95 -8.50 -13.79
N ARG A 328 16.90 -9.65 -14.47
CA ARG A 328 18.10 -10.40 -14.86
C ARG A 328 19.06 -9.59 -15.73
N LEU A 329 18.55 -8.79 -16.67
CA LEU A 329 19.41 -7.93 -17.51
C LEU A 329 20.16 -6.92 -16.65
N LYS A 330 19.46 -6.23 -15.74
CA LYS A 330 20.08 -5.27 -14.81
C LYS A 330 21.21 -5.91 -14.00
N ILE A 331 20.98 -7.10 -13.46
CA ILE A 331 22.00 -7.84 -12.69
C ILE A 331 23.16 -8.30 -13.58
N ALA A 332 22.87 -8.72 -14.82
CA ALA A 332 23.93 -9.10 -15.77
C ALA A 332 24.82 -7.91 -16.16
N GLU A 333 24.25 -6.72 -16.28
CA GLU A 333 24.97 -5.46 -16.49
C GLU A 333 25.84 -5.11 -15.27
N GLU A 334 25.33 -5.28 -14.05
CA GLU A 334 26.10 -5.04 -12.80
C GLU A 334 27.26 -6.04 -12.61
N LEU A 335 27.14 -7.24 -13.19
CA LEU A 335 28.16 -8.30 -13.16
C LEU A 335 29.11 -8.28 -14.36
N GLU A 336 28.92 -7.34 -15.30
CA GLU A 336 29.68 -7.25 -16.56
C GLU A 336 29.71 -8.58 -17.35
N ASP A 337 28.62 -9.37 -17.27
CA ASP A 337 28.50 -10.67 -17.96
C ASP A 337 27.93 -10.47 -19.37
N GLU A 338 28.80 -10.10 -20.31
CA GLU A 338 28.44 -9.81 -21.72
C GLU A 338 27.64 -10.95 -22.40
N GLN A 339 27.96 -12.20 -22.07
CA GLN A 339 27.23 -13.36 -22.59
C GLN A 339 25.79 -13.37 -22.05
N MET A 340 25.59 -13.15 -20.75
CA MET A 340 24.26 -13.10 -20.15
C MET A 340 23.48 -11.85 -20.57
N ILE A 341 24.13 -10.69 -20.73
CA ILE A 341 23.53 -9.46 -21.26
C ILE A 341 22.93 -9.74 -22.65
N THR A 342 23.73 -10.31 -23.56
CA THR A 342 23.30 -10.63 -24.93
C THR A 342 22.15 -11.64 -24.94
N ARG A 343 22.27 -12.72 -24.16
CA ARG A 343 21.22 -13.74 -24.03
C ARG A 343 19.92 -13.16 -23.47
N THR A 344 20.02 -12.31 -22.47
CA THR A 344 18.84 -11.75 -21.79
C THR A 344 18.13 -10.70 -22.64
N LYS A 345 18.86 -9.86 -23.38
CA LYS A 345 18.28 -8.93 -24.39
C LYS A 345 17.48 -9.69 -25.46
N THR A 346 18.03 -10.81 -25.94
CA THR A 346 17.35 -11.71 -26.87
C THR A 346 16.08 -12.31 -26.25
N LEU A 347 16.18 -12.79 -25.01
CA LEU A 347 15.06 -13.38 -24.27
C LEU A 347 13.92 -12.37 -24.04
N ILE A 348 14.22 -11.13 -23.65
CA ILE A 348 13.23 -10.06 -23.48
C ILE A 348 12.49 -9.83 -24.80
N SER A 349 13.24 -9.70 -25.90
CA SER A 349 12.68 -9.46 -27.24
C SER A 349 11.75 -10.60 -27.68
N ALA A 350 12.16 -11.85 -27.43
CA ALA A 350 11.35 -13.03 -27.71
C ALA A 350 10.07 -13.08 -26.85
N ARG A 351 10.16 -12.81 -25.54
CA ARG A 351 9.00 -12.78 -24.62
C ARG A 351 8.02 -11.67 -24.99
N GLN A 352 8.51 -10.48 -25.33
CA GLN A 352 7.68 -9.38 -25.79
C GLN A 352 6.99 -9.67 -27.14
N LYS A 353 7.69 -10.31 -28.08
CA LYS A 353 7.08 -10.80 -29.33
C LYS A 353 5.98 -11.80 -29.02
N LYS A 354 6.23 -12.77 -28.13
CA LYS A 354 5.24 -13.77 -27.74
C LYS A 354 4.00 -13.15 -27.08
N LEU A 355 4.17 -12.13 -26.24
CA LEU A 355 3.07 -11.38 -25.65
C LEU A 355 2.24 -10.65 -26.73
N ARG A 356 2.90 -9.96 -27.68
CA ARG A 356 2.21 -9.29 -28.79
C ARG A 356 1.41 -10.27 -29.66
N GLU A 357 2.02 -11.40 -30.01
CA GLU A 357 1.35 -12.48 -30.75
C GLU A 357 0.16 -13.04 -29.98
N TYR A 358 0.35 -13.32 -28.68
CA TYR A 358 -0.72 -13.83 -27.83
C TYR A 358 -1.91 -12.86 -27.76
N ILE A 359 -1.66 -11.56 -27.57
CA ILE A 359 -2.71 -10.53 -27.58
C ILE A 359 -3.41 -10.49 -28.94
N LYS A 360 -2.64 -10.45 -30.04
CA LYS A 360 -3.16 -10.39 -31.42
C LYS A 360 -4.05 -11.59 -31.74
N GLU A 361 -3.55 -12.81 -31.54
CA GLU A 361 -4.30 -14.03 -31.82
C GLU A 361 -5.52 -14.16 -30.90
N THR A 362 -5.40 -13.73 -29.64
CA THR A 362 -6.56 -13.70 -28.74
C THR A 362 -7.64 -12.76 -29.26
N ASN A 363 -7.32 -11.51 -29.58
CA ASN A 363 -8.32 -10.56 -30.06
C ASN A 363 -8.89 -10.96 -31.43
N LYS A 364 -8.08 -11.58 -32.31
CA LYS A 364 -8.56 -12.13 -33.60
C LYS A 364 -9.69 -13.13 -33.43
N MET A 365 -9.66 -13.96 -32.38
CA MET A 365 -10.76 -14.91 -32.08
C MET A 365 -12.09 -14.23 -31.77
N TYR A 366 -12.07 -12.98 -31.29
CA TYR A 366 -13.27 -12.21 -30.94
C TYR A 366 -13.70 -11.24 -32.06
N GLY A 367 -12.91 -11.14 -33.14
CA GLY A 367 -13.18 -10.31 -34.31
C GLY A 367 -13.13 -8.80 -34.01
N SER A 368 -13.75 -8.00 -34.88
CA SER A 368 -13.81 -6.53 -34.75
C SER A 368 -14.75 -6.03 -33.64
N LYS A 369 -15.42 -6.93 -32.91
CA LYS A 369 -16.46 -6.56 -31.95
C LYS A 369 -15.87 -5.98 -30.66
N ARG A 370 -14.73 -6.49 -30.18
CA ARG A 370 -14.07 -6.01 -28.95
C ARG A 370 -12.68 -6.60 -28.75
N ASP A 371 -11.73 -5.76 -28.33
CA ASP A 371 -10.45 -6.22 -27.78
C ASP A 371 -10.63 -6.70 -26.32
N ILE A 372 -10.22 -7.95 -26.05
CA ILE A 372 -10.29 -8.55 -24.70
C ILE A 372 -9.00 -8.28 -23.92
N LEU A 373 -7.88 -8.28 -24.64
CA LEU A 373 -6.53 -8.08 -24.12
C LEU A 373 -5.93 -6.81 -24.72
N THR A 374 -5.21 -6.06 -23.89
CA THR A 374 -4.48 -4.85 -24.30
C THR A 374 -3.12 -4.87 -23.65
N ARG A 375 -2.07 -4.51 -24.40
CA ARG A 375 -0.70 -4.48 -23.87
C ARG A 375 -0.57 -3.31 -22.89
N ASP A 376 -0.04 -3.60 -21.71
CA ASP A 376 0.18 -2.63 -20.64
C ASP A 376 1.69 -2.59 -20.34
N TYR A 377 2.35 -1.55 -20.83
CA TYR A 377 3.82 -1.42 -20.72
C TYR A 377 4.28 -1.20 -19.29
N ASP A 378 3.46 -0.56 -18.45
CA ASP A 378 3.80 -0.29 -17.04
C ASP A 378 3.96 -1.59 -16.25
N ARG A 379 3.23 -2.63 -16.64
CA ARG A 379 3.37 -3.98 -16.04
C ARG A 379 4.67 -4.68 -16.40
N GLU A 380 5.35 -4.26 -17.46
CA GLU A 380 6.65 -4.82 -17.85
C GLU A 380 7.83 -4.04 -17.24
N GLN A 381 7.62 -2.92 -16.54
CA GLN A 381 8.71 -2.08 -16.01
C GLN A 381 9.32 -2.66 -14.72
N ILE A 382 10.63 -2.43 -14.53
CA ILE A 382 11.39 -2.78 -13.30
C ILE A 382 11.76 -1.56 -12.46
N THR A 383 11.93 -0.40 -13.10
CA THR A 383 12.29 0.85 -12.43
C THR A 383 11.02 1.59 -12.05
N TYR A 384 10.63 1.45 -10.80
CA TYR A 384 9.56 2.26 -10.25
C TYR A 384 10.15 3.58 -9.80
N ARG A 385 10.09 4.60 -10.66
CA ARG A 385 10.19 5.98 -10.16
C ARG A 385 9.07 6.13 -9.15
N LYS A 386 9.37 6.63 -7.95
CA LYS A 386 8.35 7.20 -7.07
C LYS A 386 7.66 8.25 -7.95
N LYS A 387 6.52 7.89 -8.58
CA LYS A 387 5.51 8.91 -8.84
C LYS A 387 5.33 9.48 -7.45
N LYS A 388 5.68 10.75 -7.23
CA LYS A 388 5.21 11.45 -6.04
C LYS A 388 3.75 11.02 -5.96
N LEU A 389 3.39 10.25 -4.93
CA LEU A 389 1.99 10.02 -4.60
C LEU A 389 1.40 11.41 -4.71
N ASP A 390 0.37 11.59 -5.52
CA ASP A 390 -0.15 12.91 -5.86
C ASP A 390 -0.51 13.62 -4.54
N GLN A 391 0.47 14.35 -4.04
CA GLN A 391 0.42 15.11 -2.82
C GLN A 391 -0.09 16.43 -3.35
N SER A 392 -1.40 16.62 -3.33
CA SER A 392 -1.87 17.90 -2.82
C SER A 392 -0.99 18.18 -1.59
N ASP A 393 -0.21 19.26 -1.58
CA ASP A 393 0.94 19.58 -0.71
C ASP A 393 0.64 19.58 0.81
N LYS A 394 -0.06 18.56 1.31
CA LYS A 394 -0.58 18.41 2.65
C LYS A 394 0.21 17.35 3.39
N THR A 395 0.79 17.72 4.53
CA THR A 395 1.46 16.82 5.46
C THR A 395 0.47 15.82 6.08
N GLU A 396 0.98 14.73 6.67
CA GLU A 396 0.14 13.75 7.38
C GLU A 396 -0.72 14.40 8.48
N SER A 397 -0.18 15.42 9.16
CA SER A 397 -0.92 16.21 10.16
C SER A 397 -2.11 16.92 9.54
N GLN A 398 -1.89 17.62 8.43
CA GLN A 398 -2.91 18.41 7.74
C GLN A 398 -4.03 17.50 7.19
N LYS A 399 -3.68 16.34 6.65
CA LYS A 399 -4.66 15.31 6.23
C LYS A 399 -5.48 14.78 7.41
N HIS A 400 -4.84 14.52 8.55
CA HIS A 400 -5.52 14.03 9.75
C HIS A 400 -6.52 15.05 10.31
N VAL A 401 -6.15 16.33 10.38
CA VAL A 401 -7.04 17.41 10.82
C VAL A 401 -8.25 17.50 9.88
N GLU A 402 -8.03 17.49 8.57
CA GLU A 402 -9.09 17.55 7.57
C GLU A 402 -10.06 16.36 7.70
N ALA A 403 -9.54 15.15 7.91
CA ALA A 403 -10.37 13.96 8.13
C ALA A 403 -11.21 14.05 9.42
N LYS A 404 -10.65 14.56 10.52
CA LYS A 404 -11.36 14.71 11.81
C LYS A 404 -12.45 15.79 11.77
N ILE A 405 -12.22 16.87 11.01
CA ILE A 405 -13.23 17.91 10.77
C ILE A 405 -14.34 17.39 9.85
N LYS A 406 -14.00 16.76 8.71
CA LYS A 406 -14.99 16.21 7.77
C LYS A 406 -15.88 15.13 8.41
N SER A 407 -15.30 14.31 9.29
CA SER A 407 -16.06 13.29 10.04
C SER A 407 -16.92 13.84 11.17
N GLY A 408 -16.80 15.13 11.52
CA GLY A 408 -17.53 15.76 12.63
C GLY A 408 -17.06 15.34 14.02
N GLN A 409 -15.91 14.66 14.12
CA GLN A 409 -15.28 14.33 15.40
C GLN A 409 -14.68 15.58 16.05
N TRP A 410 -14.16 16.49 15.23
CA TRP A 410 -13.77 17.84 15.63
C TRP A 410 -14.78 18.84 15.06
N GLY A 411 -15.16 19.81 15.89
CA GLY A 411 -16.04 20.89 15.45
C GLY A 411 -15.31 21.88 14.53
N THR A 412 -16.05 22.88 14.08
CA THR A 412 -15.54 24.00 13.27
C THR A 412 -15.82 25.36 13.90
N LYS A 413 -16.29 25.38 15.15
CA LYS A 413 -16.66 26.61 15.87
C LYS A 413 -15.82 26.77 17.13
N ILE A 414 -15.28 27.96 17.33
CA ILE A 414 -14.65 28.37 18.59
C ILE A 414 -15.67 28.30 19.72
N ASN A 415 -15.22 27.80 20.86
CA ASN A 415 -15.99 27.78 22.09
C ASN A 415 -15.69 29.06 22.89
N PRO A 416 -16.66 29.98 23.07
CA PRO A 416 -16.41 31.27 23.72
C PRO A 416 -15.90 31.14 25.16
N GLU A 417 -16.45 30.20 25.94
CA GLU A 417 -16.03 29.97 27.33
C GLU A 417 -14.59 29.46 27.44
N LYS A 418 -14.13 28.68 26.45
CA LYS A 418 -12.75 28.19 26.40
C LYS A 418 -11.79 29.19 25.79
N GLN A 419 -12.29 30.08 24.94
CA GLN A 419 -11.48 31.11 24.31
C GLN A 419 -11.26 32.33 25.23
N ALA A 420 -12.25 32.71 26.03
CA ALA A 420 -12.19 33.89 26.92
C ALA A 420 -10.89 33.98 27.76
N PRO A 421 -10.40 32.91 28.43
CA PRO A 421 -9.13 32.97 29.17
C PRO A 421 -7.89 33.29 28.33
N HIS A 422 -8.02 33.33 27.00
CA HIS A 422 -6.97 33.52 26.00
C HIS A 422 -7.23 34.75 25.11
N MET A 423 -8.03 35.72 25.57
CA MET A 423 -8.19 37.04 24.93
C MET A 423 -7.63 38.14 25.84
N GLU A 424 -7.07 39.20 25.27
CA GLU A 424 -6.38 40.27 26.00
C GLU A 424 -7.21 40.90 27.14
N SER A 425 -8.48 41.21 26.86
CA SER A 425 -9.43 41.78 27.83
C SER A 425 -9.86 40.82 28.94
N THR A 426 -9.81 39.51 28.71
CA THR A 426 -10.42 38.49 29.58
C THR A 426 -9.44 37.40 30.04
N LYS A 427 -8.15 37.60 29.78
CA LYS A 427 -7.09 36.66 30.13
C LYS A 427 -7.07 36.35 31.61
N LEU A 428 -6.85 35.08 31.92
CA LEU A 428 -6.53 34.66 33.28
C LEU A 428 -5.02 34.78 33.51
N GLU A 429 -4.64 35.05 34.75
CA GLU A 429 -3.24 35.04 35.16
C GLU A 429 -2.59 33.69 34.80
N GLY A 430 -1.40 33.73 34.20
CA GLY A 430 -0.70 32.51 33.76
C GLY A 430 -1.03 32.01 32.35
N LYS A 431 -1.74 32.79 31.52
CA LYS A 431 -2.20 32.35 30.18
C LYS A 431 -1.71 33.27 29.06
N SER A 432 -1.27 32.65 27.95
CA SER A 432 -1.07 33.35 26.67
C SER A 432 -2.41 33.84 26.14
N TYR A 433 -2.41 34.98 25.46
CA TYR A 433 -3.62 35.64 25.01
C TYR A 433 -3.47 36.25 23.60
N LEU A 434 -4.54 36.18 22.81
CA LEU A 434 -4.70 36.89 21.54
C LEU A 434 -5.06 38.35 21.83
N TYR A 435 -4.68 39.27 20.94
CA TYR A 435 -5.15 40.66 21.00
C TYR A 435 -6.66 40.73 20.80
N ASP A 436 -7.32 41.70 21.44
CA ASP A 436 -8.78 41.88 21.28
C ASP A 436 -9.17 42.30 19.85
N SER A 437 -8.21 42.73 19.03
CA SER A 437 -8.38 43.00 17.60
C SER A 437 -8.49 41.74 16.73
N GLU A 438 -8.10 40.57 17.24
CA GLU A 438 -8.16 39.30 16.52
C GLU A 438 -9.53 38.63 16.64
N ASP A 439 -10.01 38.02 15.55
CA ASP A 439 -11.16 37.11 15.59
C ASP A 439 -10.67 35.65 15.61
N PRO A 440 -10.81 34.92 16.73
CA PRO A 440 -10.42 33.53 16.83
C PRO A 440 -11.14 32.60 15.84
N GLN A 441 -12.37 32.94 15.43
CA GLN A 441 -13.13 32.15 14.46
C GLN A 441 -12.54 32.33 13.06
N GLU A 442 -12.17 33.55 12.67
CA GLU A 442 -11.48 33.79 11.39
C GLU A 442 -10.11 33.10 11.34
N LEU A 443 -9.36 33.14 12.45
CA LEU A 443 -8.11 32.41 12.58
C LEU A 443 -8.32 30.90 12.42
N LEU A 444 -9.37 30.33 13.04
CA LEU A 444 -9.70 28.92 12.90
C LEU A 444 -10.04 28.58 11.44
N ASP A 445 -10.93 29.34 10.81
CA ASP A 445 -11.39 29.08 9.44
C ASP A 445 -10.25 29.23 8.42
N LYS A 446 -9.33 30.16 8.66
CA LYS A 446 -8.17 30.41 7.79
C LYS A 446 -7.04 29.40 7.99
N TYR A 447 -6.79 28.92 9.20
CA TYR A 447 -5.55 28.20 9.53
C TYR A 447 -5.72 26.75 10.00
N ALA A 448 -6.94 26.29 10.28
CA ALA A 448 -7.18 24.89 10.62
C ALA A 448 -6.70 23.93 9.52
N GLY A 449 -5.90 22.93 9.90
CA GLY A 449 -5.38 21.93 8.98
C GLY A 449 -4.24 22.44 8.08
N LYS A 450 -3.57 23.53 8.46
CA LYS A 450 -2.38 24.07 7.76
C LYS A 450 -1.08 23.91 8.56
N GLY A 451 -1.14 23.37 9.77
CA GLY A 451 0.01 23.20 10.66
C GLY A 451 0.37 21.75 10.96
N LYS A 452 1.10 21.56 12.06
CA LYS A 452 1.63 20.26 12.51
C LYS A 452 0.91 19.81 13.78
N LEU A 453 0.37 18.60 13.78
CA LEU A 453 -0.25 18.01 14.96
C LEU A 453 0.82 17.47 15.90
N ASN A 454 0.60 17.63 17.19
CA ASN A 454 1.42 16.98 18.20
C ASN A 454 1.27 15.45 18.11
N LYS A 455 2.36 14.71 18.39
CA LYS A 455 2.32 13.24 18.46
C LYS A 455 2.34 12.78 19.91
N ASN A 456 1.62 11.71 20.20
CA ASN A 456 1.62 10.99 21.48
C ASN A 456 1.91 9.50 21.22
N LYS A 457 2.04 8.69 22.29
CA LYS A 457 2.36 7.25 22.17
C LYS A 457 1.35 6.44 21.33
N ASN A 458 0.15 7.00 21.08
CA ASN A 458 -0.95 6.36 20.36
C ASN A 458 -1.22 7.00 18.99
N GLY A 459 -0.36 7.89 18.49
CA GLY A 459 -0.48 8.55 17.20
C GLY A 459 -0.62 10.07 17.29
N PHE A 460 -1.43 10.68 16.41
CA PHE A 460 -1.68 12.12 16.43
C PHE A 460 -2.56 12.51 17.63
N GLY A 461 -2.14 13.56 18.32
CA GLY A 461 -2.93 14.25 19.34
C GLY A 461 -3.92 15.23 18.71
N ASN A 462 -4.50 16.09 19.55
CA ASN A 462 -5.54 17.04 19.17
C ASN A 462 -5.07 18.50 19.18
N LYS A 463 -3.76 18.76 19.19
CA LYS A 463 -3.20 20.10 19.23
C LYS A 463 -2.38 20.34 17.97
N GLU A 464 -2.80 21.33 17.18
CA GLU A 464 -2.11 21.72 15.95
C GLU A 464 -1.36 23.02 16.19
N THR A 465 -0.08 23.05 15.86
CA THR A 465 0.74 24.27 15.85
C THR A 465 0.79 24.83 14.44
N VAL A 466 0.43 26.10 14.27
CA VAL A 466 0.34 26.77 12.97
C VAL A 466 1.05 28.13 13.03
N HIS A 467 1.82 28.45 11.98
CA HIS A 467 2.35 29.79 11.75
C HIS A 467 1.30 30.64 11.01
N VAL A 468 1.13 31.89 11.41
CA VAL A 468 0.18 32.83 10.80
C VAL A 468 0.92 34.03 10.20
N ASP A 469 0.22 34.81 9.38
CA ASP A 469 0.81 35.88 8.56
C ASP A 469 1.05 37.22 9.29
N HIS A 470 0.75 37.31 10.59
CA HIS A 470 0.93 38.51 11.40
C HIS A 470 1.02 38.17 12.89
N ILE A 471 1.42 39.15 13.71
CA ILE A 471 1.43 39.01 15.17
C ILE A 471 -0.01 39.00 15.68
N VAL A 472 -0.37 37.95 16.42
CA VAL A 472 -1.74 37.71 16.89
C VAL A 472 -1.92 37.86 18.40
N GLY A 473 -0.83 37.92 19.16
CA GLY A 473 -0.90 38.07 20.61
C GLY A 473 0.42 37.78 21.32
N VAL A 474 0.33 37.50 22.62
CA VAL A 474 1.48 37.34 23.51
C VAL A 474 1.50 35.95 24.13
N ASP A 475 2.66 35.29 24.03
CA ASP A 475 2.94 34.04 24.74
C ASP A 475 3.33 34.33 26.20
N TYR A 476 2.62 33.74 27.17
CA TYR A 476 2.85 34.00 28.58
C TYR A 476 4.23 33.55 29.08
N ASN A 477 4.71 32.39 28.61
CA ASN A 477 5.96 31.83 29.11
C ASN A 477 7.17 32.69 28.74
N SER A 478 7.14 33.34 27.57
CA SER A 478 8.21 34.19 27.08
C SER A 478 7.95 35.68 27.27
N GLY A 479 6.69 36.08 27.48
CA GLY A 479 6.27 37.48 27.54
C GLY A 479 6.42 38.23 26.21
N LYS A 480 6.63 37.51 25.10
CA LYS A 480 6.87 38.10 23.78
C LYS A 480 5.66 37.96 22.88
N GLU A 481 5.51 38.95 22.01
CA GLU A 481 4.60 38.89 20.88
C GLU A 481 4.93 37.71 19.97
N THR A 482 3.92 37.12 19.34
CA THR A 482 4.08 35.96 18.47
C THR A 482 3.09 35.93 17.31
N ASP A 483 3.57 35.37 16.19
CA ASP A 483 2.86 34.99 14.97
C ASP A 483 2.63 33.46 14.89
N TRP A 484 2.66 32.76 16.03
CA TRP A 484 2.37 31.33 16.12
C TRP A 484 1.18 31.05 17.03
N ILE A 485 0.32 30.15 16.57
CA ILE A 485 -0.86 29.70 17.30
C ILE A 485 -0.86 28.20 17.52
N LYS A 486 -1.53 27.79 18.58
CA LYS A 486 -1.89 26.42 18.88
C LYS A 486 -3.40 26.27 18.88
N ILE A 487 -3.92 25.48 17.95
CA ILE A 487 -5.34 25.15 17.84
C ILE A 487 -5.60 23.87 18.65
N HIS A 488 -6.50 23.95 19.63
CA HIS A 488 -6.90 22.81 20.45
C HIS A 488 -8.22 22.23 19.95
N TYR A 489 -8.17 21.10 19.27
CA TYR A 489 -9.37 20.47 18.70
C TYR A 489 -10.17 19.65 19.69
N SER A 490 -11.49 19.73 19.58
CA SER A 490 -12.45 18.79 20.13
C SER A 490 -13.81 18.96 19.42
N LYS A 491 -14.81 18.16 19.78
CA LYS A 491 -16.16 18.27 19.20
C LYS A 491 -16.88 19.60 19.53
N LYS A 492 -16.64 20.17 20.72
CA LYS A 492 -17.41 21.35 21.23
C LYS A 492 -16.59 22.43 21.94
N ARG A 493 -15.30 22.19 22.21
CA ARG A 493 -14.44 23.01 23.09
C ARG A 493 -13.19 23.54 22.38
N ILE A 494 -13.33 23.92 21.11
CA ILE A 494 -12.20 24.40 20.31
C ILE A 494 -11.80 25.79 20.81
N HIS A 495 -10.50 26.01 20.95
CA HIS A 495 -9.92 27.29 21.33
C HIS A 495 -8.50 27.39 20.76
N ILE A 496 -8.01 28.61 20.63
CA ILE A 496 -6.72 28.97 20.06
C ILE A 496 -5.90 29.69 21.13
N VAL A 497 -4.62 29.34 21.21
CA VAL A 497 -3.68 29.92 22.17
C VAL A 497 -2.43 30.37 21.42
N PRO A 498 -1.98 31.63 21.55
CA PRO A 498 -0.68 32.04 21.01
C PRO A 498 0.45 31.35 21.77
N ILE A 499 1.49 30.96 21.05
CA ILE A 499 2.63 30.22 21.61
C ILE A 499 3.94 30.76 21.07
N LYS A 500 5.01 30.65 21.85
CA LYS A 500 6.36 30.81 21.29
C LYS A 500 6.71 29.62 20.39
N HIS A 501 7.35 29.89 19.25
CA HIS A 501 7.93 28.85 18.40
C HIS A 501 9.24 28.34 19.01
N ASP A 502 9.26 27.10 19.50
CA ASP A 502 10.48 26.43 19.98
C ASP A 502 11.14 25.69 18.81
N VAL A 503 12.34 26.13 18.43
CA VAL A 503 13.16 25.59 17.33
C VAL A 503 13.93 24.32 17.74
N GLU A 504 13.83 23.86 19.00
CA GLU A 504 14.79 22.90 19.56
C GLU A 504 14.57 21.40 19.24
N HIS A 505 13.57 21.00 18.45
CA HIS A 505 13.35 19.59 18.12
C HIS A 505 12.97 19.34 16.65
N GLU A 506 13.76 19.86 15.71
CA GLU A 506 13.68 19.50 14.28
C GLU A 506 15.04 19.08 13.68
N GLU A 507 15.72 18.12 14.33
CA GLU A 507 16.66 17.20 13.66
C GLU A 507 16.08 15.78 13.61
#